data_AF-A0A2W1J7C2-F1
#
_entry.id   AF-A0A2W1J7C2-F1
#
_cell.length_a   1.000
_cell.length_b   1.000
_cell.length_c   1.000
_cell.angle_alpha   90.00
_cell.angle_beta   90.00
_cell.angle_gamma   90.00
#
_symmetry.space_group_name_H-M   'P 1'
#
loop_
_entity.id
_entity.type
_entity.pdbx_description
1 polymer ?
#
loop_
_entity_poly.entity_id
_entity_poly.type
_entity_poly.pdbx_seq_one_letter_code
_entity_poly.pdbx_strand_id
1 'polypeptide(L)'
;MVKAIREFRVYIHNNQGFIQNYGERYRCGERISTGFVESAVNQIIAKRMEKKQQMRWTPKGAHLLLQVRTKVLNAEWKETIEEWYPRAGPVEEMPMAA
;
A
#
# COMPACT_ATOMS: atom_id res chain seq x y z
N MET A 1 18.00 25.68 -16.67
CA MET A 1 17.00 24.93 -17.48
C MET A 1 17.63 23.86 -18.37
N VAL A 2 18.62 24.20 -19.21
CA VAL A 2 19.30 23.24 -20.13
C VAL A 2 19.93 22.04 -19.42
N LYS A 3 20.58 22.26 -18.25
CA LYS A 3 21.17 21.19 -17.44
C LYS A 3 20.15 20.13 -16.99
N ALA A 4 19.02 20.58 -16.42
CA ALA A 4 17.96 19.69 -15.95
C ALA A 4 17.35 18.85 -17.10
N ILE A 5 17.16 19.44 -18.28
CA ILE A 5 16.68 18.71 -19.46
C ILE A 5 17.70 17.65 -19.91
N ARG A 6 19.00 17.97 -19.87
CA ARG A 6 20.06 17.03 -20.22
C ARG A 6 20.11 15.85 -19.25
N GLU A 7 20.06 16.13 -17.95
CA GLU A 7 20.02 15.11 -16.90
C GLU A 7 18.77 14.22 -17.03
N PHE A 8 17.61 14.82 -17.30
CA PHE A 8 16.38 14.07 -17.52
C PHE A 8 16.47 13.16 -18.75
N ARG A 9 17.03 13.63 -19.86
CA ARG A 9 17.25 12.79 -21.05
C ARG A 9 18.15 11.60 -20.77
N VAL A 10 19.23 11.80 -20.03
CA VAL A 10 20.14 10.72 -19.61
C VAL A 10 19.42 9.73 -18.70
N TYR A 11 18.63 10.23 -17.75
CA TYR A 11 17.82 9.38 -16.87
C TYR A 11 16.83 8.51 -17.67
N ILE A 12 16.07 9.09 -18.59
CA ILE A 12 15.12 8.34 -19.42
C ILE A 12 15.84 7.30 -20.27
N HIS A 13 16.97 7.66 -20.90
CA HIS A 13 17.75 6.73 -21.70
C HIS A 13 18.26 5.53 -20.88
N ASN A 14 18.86 5.81 -19.72
CA ASN A 14 19.40 4.76 -18.85
C ASN A 14 18.32 3.83 -18.28
N ASN A 15 17.10 4.33 -18.11
CA ASN A 15 15.99 3.57 -17.51
C ASN A 15 14.99 3.07 -18.56
N GLN A 16 15.25 3.20 -19.86
CA GLN A 16 14.28 2.89 -20.92
C GLN A 16 13.72 1.47 -20.82
N GLY A 17 14.54 0.48 -20.46
CA GLY A 17 14.11 -0.91 -20.27
C GLY A 17 13.18 -1.14 -19.06
N PHE A 18 13.11 -0.20 -18.12
CA PHE A 18 12.26 -0.24 -16.94
C PHE A 18 10.98 0.62 -17.09
N ILE A 19 10.92 1.48 -18.11
CA ILE A 19 9.75 2.33 -18.36
C ILE A 19 8.65 1.48 -18.99
N GLN A 20 7.56 1.28 -18.26
CA GLN A 20 6.41 0.52 -18.73
C GLN A 20 5.67 1.28 -19.84
N ASN A 21 5.18 0.55 -20.85
CA ASN A 21 4.33 1.10 -21.90
C ASN A 21 2.90 1.32 -21.37
N TYR A 22 2.69 2.45 -20.67
CA TYR A 22 1.38 2.78 -20.10
C TYR A 22 0.27 2.92 -21.16
N GLY A 23 0.61 3.27 -22.40
CA GLY A 23 -0.35 3.37 -23.50
C GLY A 23 -0.88 2.01 -23.96
N GLU A 24 -0.02 1.01 -24.00
CA GLU A 24 -0.42 -0.38 -24.26
C GLU A 24 -1.27 -0.93 -23.11
N ARG A 25 -0.82 -0.74 -21.86
CA ARG A 25 -1.59 -1.14 -20.69
C ARG A 25 -3.00 -0.54 -20.66
N TYR A 26 -3.14 0.74 -20.98
CA TYR A 26 -4.44 1.40 -21.11
C TYR A 26 -5.33 0.74 -22.17
N ARG A 27 -4.78 0.46 -23.36
CA ARG A 27 -5.53 -0.20 -24.45
C ARG A 27 -5.92 -1.64 -24.12
N CYS A 28 -5.12 -2.34 -23.32
CA CYS A 28 -5.39 -3.70 -22.86
C CYS A 28 -6.27 -3.74 -21.59
N GLY A 29 -6.68 -2.61 -21.03
CA GLY A 29 -7.44 -2.55 -19.78
C GLY A 29 -6.65 -2.99 -18.54
N GLU A 30 -5.32 -3.00 -18.63
CA GLU A 30 -4.44 -3.37 -17.52
C GLU A 30 -4.30 -2.23 -16.51
N ARG A 31 -3.92 -2.57 -15.26
CA ARG A 31 -3.64 -1.57 -14.23
C ARG A 31 -2.50 -0.64 -14.66
N ILE A 32 -2.83 0.65 -14.78
CA ILE A 32 -1.95 1.70 -15.32
C ILE A 32 -1.09 2.34 -14.23
N SER A 33 -1.60 2.44 -13.01
CA SER A 33 -0.87 3.09 -11.92
C SER A 33 -1.27 2.54 -10.57
N THR A 34 -0.28 2.42 -9.68
CA THR A 34 -0.45 2.26 -8.23
C THR A 34 -0.60 3.60 -7.52
N GLY A 35 -0.55 4.73 -8.24
CA GLY A 35 -0.52 6.08 -7.68
C GLY A 35 -1.70 6.42 -6.77
N PHE A 36 -2.89 5.87 -7.04
CA PHE A 36 -4.03 6.01 -6.11
C PHE A 36 -3.76 5.30 -4.77
N VAL A 37 -3.25 4.07 -4.83
CA VAL A 37 -2.89 3.27 -3.64
C VAL A 37 -1.73 3.94 -2.91
N GLU A 38 -0.70 4.38 -3.63
CA GLU A 38 0.45 5.09 -3.08
C GLU A 38 0.05 6.42 -2.41
N SER A 39 -0.87 7.16 -3.02
CA SER A 39 -1.43 8.39 -2.44
C SER A 39 -2.24 8.11 -1.17
N ALA A 40 -3.08 7.07 -1.18
CA ALA A 40 -3.83 6.66 0.01
C ALA A 40 -2.88 6.24 1.15
N VAL A 41 -1.82 5.49 0.83
CA VAL A 41 -0.76 5.12 1.79
C VAL A 41 -0.06 6.36 2.33
N ASN A 42 0.35 7.29 1.46
CA ASN A 42 0.99 8.55 1.87
C ASN A 42 0.09 9.39 2.77
N GLN A 43 -1.21 9.47 2.49
CA GLN A 43 -2.17 10.18 3.34
C GLN A 43 -2.31 9.52 4.72
N ILE A 44 -2.39 8.19 4.79
CA ILE A 44 -2.46 7.46 6.06
C ILE A 44 -1.19 7.67 6.87
N ILE A 45 -0.02 7.58 6.22
CA ILE A 45 1.28 7.82 6.86
C ILE A 45 1.33 9.26 7.38
N ALA A 46 1.04 10.26 6.54
CA ALA A 46 1.04 11.66 6.95
C ALA A 46 0.10 11.89 8.13
N LYS A 47 -1.17 11.43 8.05
CA LYS A 47 -2.15 11.58 9.13
C LYS A 47 -1.71 10.94 10.45
N ARG A 48 -0.98 9.82 10.40
CA ARG A 48 -0.55 9.07 11.59
C ARG A 48 0.84 9.43 12.09
N MET A 49 1.66 10.10 11.27
CA MET A 49 3.09 10.34 11.52
C MET A 49 3.48 11.82 11.49
N GLU A 50 2.55 12.74 11.22
CA GLU A 50 2.82 14.17 11.27
C GLU A 50 3.22 14.61 12.69
N LYS A 51 4.05 15.67 12.73
CA LYS A 51 5.03 16.09 13.75
C LYS A 51 4.62 16.10 15.24
N LYS A 52 3.34 15.89 15.59
CA LYS A 52 2.87 15.86 16.99
C LYS A 52 2.98 14.49 17.66
N GLN A 53 3.03 13.39 16.90
CA GLN A 53 3.30 12.04 17.42
C GLN A 53 4.52 11.47 16.72
N GLN A 54 5.71 11.54 17.34
CA GLN A 54 6.92 10.89 16.80
C GLN A 54 6.64 9.41 16.45
N MET A 55 7.31 8.90 15.42
CA MET A 55 7.17 7.53 14.92
C MET A 55 7.27 6.49 16.07
N ARG A 56 6.17 5.78 16.35
CA ARG A 56 6.13 4.63 17.28
C ARG A 56 6.09 3.26 16.57
N TRP A 57 6.32 3.25 15.27
CA TRP A 57 6.27 2.02 14.48
C TRP A 57 7.66 1.39 14.40
N THR A 58 7.78 0.16 14.88
CA THR A 58 8.89 -0.70 14.51
C THR A 58 8.59 -1.35 13.15
N PRO A 59 9.61 -1.68 12.33
CA PRO A 59 9.39 -2.41 11.07
C PRO A 59 8.52 -3.67 11.25
N LYS A 60 8.72 -4.37 12.38
CA LYS A 60 7.89 -5.53 12.78
C LYS A 60 6.43 -5.16 13.01
N GLY A 61 6.16 -4.08 13.76
CA GLY A 61 4.80 -3.62 14.02
C GLY A 61 4.05 -3.21 12.74
N ALA A 62 4.73 -2.54 11.82
CA ALA A 62 4.16 -2.16 10.52
C ALA A 62 3.82 -3.40 9.68
N HIS A 63 4.73 -4.38 9.65
CA HIS A 63 4.52 -5.64 8.95
C HIS A 63 3.31 -6.42 9.51
N LEU A 64 3.19 -6.52 10.83
CA LEU A 64 2.06 -7.20 11.47
C LEU A 64 0.73 -6.51 11.19
N LEU A 65 0.69 -5.16 11.22
CA LEU A 65 -0.53 -4.42 10.89
C LEU A 65 -0.96 -4.68 9.44
N LEU A 66 -0.01 -4.73 8.50
CA LEU A 66 -0.30 -5.05 7.11
C LEU A 66 -0.91 -6.45 6.97
N GLN A 67 -0.35 -7.46 7.66
CA GLN A 67 -0.92 -8.81 7.65
C GLN A 67 -2.37 -8.83 8.16
N VAL A 68 -2.65 -8.16 9.29
CA VAL A 68 -4.01 -8.07 9.84
C VAL A 68 -4.93 -7.36 8.86
N ARG A 69 -4.50 -6.24 8.26
CA ARG A 69 -5.31 -5.49 7.28
C ARG A 69 -5.61 -6.30 6.03
N THR A 70 -4.64 -7.05 5.50
CA THR A 70 -4.85 -7.94 4.36
C THR A 70 -5.88 -9.02 4.70
N LYS A 71 -5.79 -9.65 5.88
CA LYS A 71 -6.76 -10.66 6.32
C LYS A 71 -8.17 -10.10 6.50
N VAL A 72 -8.30 -8.86 6.99
CA VAL A 72 -9.60 -8.16 7.06
C VAL A 72 -10.15 -7.92 5.66
N LEU A 73 -9.33 -7.42 4.72
CA LEU A 73 -9.76 -7.15 3.34
C LEU A 73 -10.14 -8.42 2.58
N ASN A 74 -9.49 -9.54 2.88
CA ASN A 74 -9.82 -10.85 2.31
C ASN A 74 -10.99 -11.55 3.02
N ALA A 75 -11.60 -10.93 4.03
CA ALA A 75 -12.62 -11.53 4.90
C ALA A 75 -12.14 -12.79 5.68
N GLU A 76 -10.83 -13.02 5.79
CA GLU A 76 -10.21 -14.14 6.51
C GLU A 76 -9.98 -13.85 8.01
N TRP A 77 -10.25 -12.63 8.46
CA TRP A 77 -9.83 -12.18 9.79
C TRP A 77 -10.51 -12.95 10.93
N LYS A 78 -11.80 -13.27 10.77
CA LYS A 78 -12.58 -14.00 11.76
C LYS A 78 -12.03 -15.40 11.99
N GLU A 79 -11.88 -16.18 10.92
CA GLU A 79 -11.29 -17.52 10.96
C GLU A 79 -9.87 -17.48 11.55
N THR A 80 -9.07 -16.49 11.17
CA THR A 80 -7.70 -16.34 11.70
C THR A 80 -7.71 -16.09 13.22
N ILE A 81 -8.61 -15.25 13.75
CA ILE A 81 -8.69 -15.04 15.21
C ILE A 81 -9.14 -16.32 15.91
N GLU A 82 -10.14 -17.01 15.38
CA GLU A 82 -10.67 -18.23 15.99
C GLU A 82 -9.61 -19.34 16.04
N GLU A 83 -8.78 -19.46 14.99
CA GLU A 83 -7.61 -20.35 14.99
C GLU A 83 -6.57 -19.93 16.02
N TRP A 84 -6.22 -18.64 16.10
CA TRP A 84 -5.17 -18.14 17.00
C TRP A 84 -5.58 -18.15 18.46
N TYR A 85 -6.87 -17.95 18.74
CA TYR A 85 -7.43 -17.86 20.09
C TYR A 85 -8.68 -18.75 20.26
N PRO A 86 -8.52 -20.10 20.26
CA PRO A 86 -9.66 -21.02 20.33
C PRO A 86 -10.51 -20.91 21.60
N ARG A 87 -9.95 -20.29 22.65
CA ARG A 87 -10.61 -20.08 23.95
C ARG A 87 -11.38 -18.76 24.06
N ALA A 88 -11.27 -17.86 23.08
CA ALA A 88 -11.90 -16.55 23.12
C ALA A 88 -13.40 -16.57 22.77
N GLY A 89 -13.91 -17.69 22.25
CA GLY A 89 -15.28 -17.79 21.75
C GLY A 89 -15.41 -17.23 20.32
N PRO A 90 -16.57 -17.41 19.68
CA PRO A 90 -16.79 -16.98 18.30
C PRO A 90 -16.72 -15.46 18.16
N VAL A 91 -16.05 -14.99 17.11
CA VAL A 91 -15.90 -13.55 16.86
C VAL A 91 -17.11 -13.05 16.07
N GLU A 92 -17.81 -12.08 16.64
CA GLU A 92 -18.94 -11.42 15.98
C GLU A 92 -18.43 -10.60 14.78
N GLU A 93 -19.11 -10.72 13.63
CA GLU A 93 -18.73 -9.98 12.42
C GLU A 93 -19.00 -8.50 12.62
N MET A 94 -17.93 -7.69 12.63
CA MET A 94 -18.09 -6.24 12.57
C MET A 94 -18.51 -5.85 11.15
N PRO A 95 -19.62 -5.11 10.97
CA PRO A 95 -20.02 -4.64 9.67
C PRO A 95 -18.89 -3.78 9.07
N MET A 96 -18.53 -4.05 7.82
CA MET A 96 -17.62 -3.22 7.06
C MET A 96 -18.22 -1.81 6.98
N ALA A 97 -17.60 -0.86 7.68
CA ALA A 97 -18.00 0.54 7.58
C ALA A 97 -17.85 0.99 6.12
N ALA A 98 -18.96 1.46 5.54
CA ALA A 98 -19.07 1.97 4.18
C ALA A 98 -18.24 3.24 3.96
#